data_AF-A0A842K6G0-F1
#
_entry.id   AF-A0A842K6G0-F1
#
_cell.length_a   1.000
_cell.length_b   1.000
_cell.length_c   1.000
_cell.angle_alpha   90.00
_cell.angle_beta   90.00
_cell.angle_gamma   90.00
#
_symmetry.space_group_name_H-M   'P 1'
#
loop_
_entity.id
_entity.type
_entity.pdbx_description
1 polymer ?
#
loop_
_entity_poly.entity_id
_entity_poly.type
_entity_poly.pdbx_seq_one_letter_code
_entity_poly.pdbx_strand_id
1 'polypeptide(L)' 'MTDETLVALKNYEYLILEHGCENVSLVWHTDSVVFGEDGWADIDMLTEPGFTPATECFARRED' A
#
# COMPACT_ATOMS: atom_id res chain seq x y z
N MET A 1 -1.62 17.31 3.78
CA MET A 1 -1.46 15.92 3.28
C MET A 1 0.00 15.77 2.95
N THR A 2 0.68 14.77 3.51
CA THR A 2 2.12 14.53 3.31
C THR A 2 2.34 13.64 2.08
N ASP A 3 3.56 13.62 1.55
CA ASP A 3 3.94 12.71 0.46
C ASP A 3 3.75 11.24 0.88
N GLU A 4 4.10 10.89 2.13
CA GLU A 4 3.86 9.56 2.72
C GLU A 4 2.37 9.19 2.72
N THR A 5 1.50 10.14 3.10
CA THR A 5 0.04 9.91 3.06
C THR A 5 -0.43 9.63 1.63
N LEU A 6 0.11 10.35 0.64
CA LEU A 6 -0.26 10.16 -0.75
C LEU A 6 0.23 8.81 -1.30
N VAL A 7 1.45 8.41 -0.96
CA VAL A 7 2.03 7.11 -1.33
C VAL A 7 1.21 5.97 -0.71
N ALA A 8 0.86 6.07 0.58
CA ALA A 8 0.01 5.10 1.26
C ALA A 8 -1.36 4.93 0.60
N LEU A 9 -2.04 6.03 0.27
CA LEU A 9 -3.34 5.97 -0.38
C LEU A 9 -3.25 5.36 -1.78
N LYS A 10 -2.20 5.65 -2.56
CA LYS A 10 -2.00 5.07 -3.89
C LYS A 10 -1.67 3.58 -3.85
N ASN A 11 -0.82 3.16 -2.92
CA ASN A 11 -0.52 1.76 -2.70
C ASN A 11 -1.77 0.99 -2.27
N TYR A 12 -2.56 1.56 -1.34
CA TYR A 12 -3.82 0.97 -0.89
C TYR A 12 -4.88 0.89 -2.00
N GLU A 13 -5.05 1.95 -2.79
CA GLU A 13 -5.93 1.96 -3.95
C GLU A 13 -5.53 0.89 -4.99
N TYR A 14 -4.23 0.74 -5.24
CA TYR A 14 -3.73 -0.30 -6.15
C TYR A 14 -4.11 -1.70 -5.67
N LEU A 15 -3.92 -2.01 -4.38
CA LEU A 15 -4.30 -3.31 -3.82
C LEU A 15 -5.80 -3.58 -4.00
N ILE A 16 -6.65 -2.57 -3.79
CA ILE A 16 -8.11 -2.71 -4.00
C ILE A 16 -8.43 -2.99 -5.46
N LEU A 17 -7.77 -2.32 -6.39
CA LEU A 17 -8.01 -2.51 -7.83
C LEU A 17 -7.55 -3.88 -8.31
N GLU A 18 -6.43 -4.39 -7.79
CA GLU A 18 -5.85 -5.67 -8.19
C GLU A 18 -6.57 -6.87 -7.56
N HIS A 19 -6.93 -6.77 -6.27
CA HIS A 19 -7.48 -7.89 -5.51
C HIS A 19 -8.99 -7.80 -5.26
N GLY A 20 -9.61 -6.64 -5.48
CA GLY A 20 -11.00 -6.38 -5.10
C GLY A 20 -11.14 -5.85 -3.67
N CYS A 21 -12.14 -5.00 -3.44
CA CYS A 21 -12.34 -4.31 -2.17
C CYS A 21 -12.62 -5.28 -1.01
N GLU A 22 -13.29 -6.40 -1.28
CA GLU A 22 -13.59 -7.45 -0.30
C GLU A 22 -12.36 -8.26 0.13
N ASN A 23 -11.29 -8.24 -0.66
CA ASN A 23 -10.07 -9.02 -0.41
C ASN A 23 -8.93 -8.15 0.11
N VAL A 24 -9.18 -6.88 0.47
CA VAL A 24 -8.17 -5.98 1.06
C VAL A 24 -8.69 -5.45 2.39
N SER A 25 -7.89 -5.58 3.44
CA SER A 25 -8.29 -5.12 4.78
C SER A 25 -7.13 -4.53 5.57
N LEU A 26 -7.40 -3.39 6.21
CA LEU A 26 -6.51 -2.80 7.22
C LEU A 26 -6.82 -3.44 8.57
N VAL A 27 -5.85 -4.16 9.08
CA VAL A 27 -5.91 -4.95 10.30
C VAL A 27 -5.19 -4.18 11.42
N TRP A 28 -5.88 -3.17 11.95
CA TRP A 28 -5.33 -2.20 12.93
C TRP A 28 -4.81 -2.82 14.24
N HIS A 29 -5.23 -4.03 14.60
CA HIS A 29 -4.78 -4.67 15.83
C HIS A 29 -3.39 -5.30 15.71
N THR A 30 -2.92 -5.54 14.49
CA THR A 30 -1.56 -6.03 14.19
C THR A 30 -0.75 -5.04 13.37
N ASP A 31 -1.27 -3.82 13.17
CA ASP A 31 -0.70 -2.81 12.28
C ASP A 31 -0.34 -3.40 10.90
N SER A 32 -1.25 -4.20 10.32
CA SER A 32 -1.01 -4.88 9.04
C SER A 32 -2.07 -4.60 7.98
N VAL A 33 -1.70 -4.78 6.71
CA VAL A 33 -2.63 -4.87 5.58
C VAL A 33 -2.63 -6.31 5.06
N VAL A 34 -3.80 -6.88 4.83
CA VAL A 34 -3.99 -8.15 4.13
C VAL A 34 -4.59 -7.89 2.76
N PHE A 35 -4.17 -8.64 1.75
CA PHE A 35 -4.62 -8.46 0.37
C PHE A 35 -4.54 -9.77 -0.43
N GLY A 36 -5.56 -10.07 -1.24
CA GLY A 36 -5.60 -11.31 -2.02
C GLY A 36 -5.79 -12.56 -1.15
N GLU A 37 -5.36 -13.73 -1.64
CA GLU A 37 -5.55 -15.00 -0.91
C GLU A 37 -4.57 -15.17 0.26
N ASP A 38 -3.29 -14.83 0.07
CA ASP A 38 -2.21 -15.04 1.06
C ASP A 38 -1.32 -13.79 1.27
N GLY A 39 -1.69 -12.63 0.72
CA GLY A 39 -0.89 -11.41 0.80
C GLY A 39 -1.04 -10.69 2.14
N TRP A 40 0.10 -10.28 2.70
CA TRP A 40 0.16 -9.56 3.97
C TRP A 40 1.43 -8.69 4.01
N ALA A 41 1.31 -7.50 4.60
CA ALA A 41 2.43 -6.61 4.90
C ALA A 41 2.12 -5.75 6.12
N ASP A 42 3.14 -5.14 6.72
CA ASP A 42 2.95 -4.11 7.75
C ASP A 42 2.33 -2.85 7.11
N ILE A 43 1.46 -2.14 7.84
CA ILE A 43 0.78 -0.92 7.36
C ILE A 43 1.80 0.14 6.95
N ASP A 44 2.93 0.23 7.64
CA ASP A 44 3.99 1.20 7.34
C ASP A 44 4.58 1.00 5.93
N MET A 45 4.56 -0.22 5.39
CA MET A 45 4.99 -0.48 4.01
C MET A 45 4.11 0.22 2.96
N LEU A 46 2.87 0.57 3.29
CA LEU A 46 2.05 1.38 2.39
C LEU A 46 2.69 2.75 2.16
N THR A 47 3.46 3.29 3.11
CA THR A 47 4.14 4.58 2.93
C THR A 47 5.40 4.48 2.05
N GLU A 48 5.85 3.27 1.72
CA GLU A 48 7.06 3.05 0.93
C GLU A 48 6.79 3.20 -0.58
N PRO A 49 7.50 4.10 -1.27
CA PRO A 49 7.49 4.14 -2.72
C PRO A 49 8.01 2.85 -3.35
N GLY A 50 7.26 2.29 -4.30
CA GLY A 50 7.62 1.04 -4.98
C GLY A 50 7.10 -0.23 -4.31
N PHE A 51 6.41 -0.12 -3.17
CA PHE A 51 5.67 -1.24 -2.58
C PHE A 51 4.63 -1.83 -3.55
N THR A 52 4.02 -0.96 -4.38
CA THR A 52 3.23 -1.38 -5.53
C THR A 52 3.70 -0.67 -6.80
N PRO A 53 3.37 -1.19 -8.00
CA PRO A 53 3.63 -0.51 -9.26
C PRO A 53 3.09 0.93 -9.33
N ALA A 54 2.03 1.25 -8.58
CA ALA A 54 1.43 2.60 -8.56
C ALA A 54 2.35 3.68 -7.99
N THR A 55 3.41 3.30 -7.25
CA THR A 55 4.31 4.23 -6.58
C THR A 55 5.78 4.10 -6.99
N GLU A 56 6.10 3.27 -7.99
CA GLU A 56 7.47 3.13 -8.53
C GLU A 56 8.07 4.47 -9.01
N CYS A 57 7.25 5.39 -9.51
CA CYS A 57 7.73 6.71 -9.94
C CYS A 57 8.12 7.62 -8.77
N PHE A 58 7.64 7.34 -7.55
CA PHE A 58 8.02 8.05 -6.33
C PHE A 58 9.34 7.52 -5.76
N ALA A 59 9.72 6.28 -6.05
CA ALA A 59 10.96 5.66 -5.58
C ALA A 59 12.22 6.29 -6.21
N ARG A 60 12.07 6.98 -7.35
CA ARG A 60 13.19 7.62 -8.08
C ARG A 60 13.47 9.07 -7.65
N ARG A 61 12.92 9.53 -6.53
CA ARG A 61 13.09 10.90 -6.01
C ARG A 61 14.25 11.05 -5.01
N GLU A 62 15.16 10.08 -4.95
CA GLU A 62 16.44 10.24 -4.24
C GLU A 62 17.51 10.73 -5.23
N ASP A 63 17.57 12.05 -5.45
CA ASP A 63 18.72 12.78 -5.99
C ASP A 63 19.31 13.68 -4.90
#